data_AF-A0AA39LN96-F1
#
_entry.id   AF-A0AA39LN96-F1
#
_cell.length_a   1.000
_cell.length_b   1.000
_cell.length_c   1.000
_cell.angle_alpha   90.00
_cell.angle_beta   90.00
_cell.angle_gamma   90.00
#
_symmetry.space_group_name_H-M   'P 1'
#
loop_
_entity.id
_entity.type
_entity.pdbx_description
1 polymer ?
#
loop_
_entity_poly.entity_id
_entity_poly.type
_entity_poly.pdbx_seq_one_letter_code
_entity_poly.pdbx_strand_id
1 'polypeptide(L)'
;MSVGRRRTPSSRSVTRKATDYKMKNERERQRIRQVNEAFDELRHRVPVYKATSKRVSKLRILEGAIEYIRALSKHLETIKESKPPKKTKGHK
;
A
#
# COMPACT_ATOMS: atom_id res chain seq x y z
N MET A 1 13.32 7.76 -63.87
CA MET A 1 13.25 6.75 -62.77
C MET A 1 13.61 7.44 -61.46
N SER A 2 12.62 7.92 -60.70
CA SER A 2 12.86 8.68 -59.46
C SER A 2 12.92 7.72 -58.27
N VAL A 3 14.12 7.48 -57.74
CA VAL A 3 14.33 6.58 -56.59
C VAL A 3 14.03 7.34 -55.31
N GLY A 4 12.91 7.02 -54.66
CA GLY A 4 12.49 7.63 -53.40
C GLY A 4 13.47 7.35 -52.26
N ARG A 5 14.03 8.41 -51.66
CA ARG A 5 14.89 8.33 -50.48
C ARG A 5 14.05 7.86 -49.29
N ARG A 6 14.28 6.63 -48.82
CA ARG A 6 13.76 6.17 -47.52
C ARG A 6 14.32 7.07 -46.41
N ARG A 7 13.45 7.84 -45.76
CA ARG A 7 13.80 8.64 -44.58
C ARG A 7 14.13 7.69 -43.43
N THR A 8 15.42 7.49 -43.13
CA THR A 8 15.85 6.83 -41.90
C THR A 8 15.63 7.78 -40.72
N PRO A 9 15.11 7.31 -39.58
CA PRO A 9 14.93 8.17 -38.42
C PRO A 9 16.29 8.63 -37.90
N SER A 10 16.44 9.94 -37.74
CA SER A 10 17.65 10.55 -37.18
C SER A 10 17.98 9.95 -35.81
N SER A 11 19.23 9.53 -35.61
CA SER A 11 19.76 8.97 -34.35
C SER A 11 19.42 9.82 -33.10
N ARG A 12 19.30 11.15 -33.25
CA ARG A 12 18.87 12.08 -32.20
C ARG A 12 17.42 11.87 -31.73
N SER A 13 16.52 11.38 -32.57
CA SER A 13 15.12 11.13 -32.19
C SER A 13 14.95 9.79 -31.47
N VAL A 14 15.76 8.78 -31.80
CA VAL A 14 15.78 7.47 -31.15
C VAL A 14 16.31 7.57 -29.73
N THR A 15 17.37 8.34 -29.51
CA THR A 15 17.99 8.57 -28.19
C THR A 15 17.06 9.33 -27.23
N ARG A 16 16.36 10.37 -27.70
CA ARG A 16 15.35 11.10 -26.90
C ARG A 16 14.18 10.21 -26.46
N LYS A 17 13.66 9.38 -27.36
CA LYS A 17 12.60 8.42 -27.00
C LYS A 17 13.09 7.41 -25.94
N ALA A 18 14.32 6.90 -26.09
CA ALA A 18 14.92 5.98 -25.12
C ALA A 18 15.12 6.63 -23.74
N THR A 19 15.49 7.92 -23.66
CA THR A 19 15.57 8.64 -22.39
C THR A 19 14.20 8.83 -21.74
N ASP A 20 13.17 9.11 -22.52
CA ASP A 20 11.80 9.26 -22.01
C ASP A 20 11.26 7.96 -21.41
N TYR A 21 11.49 6.82 -22.07
CA TYR A 21 11.14 5.50 -21.53
C TYR A 21 11.92 5.19 -20.24
N LYS A 22 13.22 5.53 -20.18
CA LYS A 22 14.02 5.36 -18.96
C LYS A 22 13.47 6.19 -17.80
N MET A 23 13.10 7.46 -18.03
CA MET A 23 12.51 8.32 -17.01
C MET A 23 11.15 7.82 -16.53
N LYS A 24 10.30 7.34 -17.45
CA LYS A 24 9.00 6.73 -17.08
C LYS A 24 9.18 5.46 -16.26
N ASN A 25 10.09 4.58 -16.64
CA ASN A 25 10.38 3.36 -15.89
C ASN A 25 10.95 3.66 -14.51
N GLU A 26 11.81 4.68 -14.40
CA GLU A 26 12.33 5.12 -13.10
C GLU A 26 11.21 5.65 -12.22
N ARG A 27 10.30 6.46 -12.78
CA ARG A 27 9.11 6.92 -12.05
C ARG A 27 8.26 5.76 -11.54
N GLU A 28 8.00 4.75 -12.36
CA GLU A 28 7.21 3.60 -11.90
C GLU A 28 7.97 2.78 -10.85
N ARG A 29 9.29 2.63 -10.98
CA ARG A 29 10.11 2.02 -9.91
C ARG A 29 9.98 2.76 -8.59
N GLN A 30 10.06 4.09 -8.59
CA GLN A 30 9.87 4.89 -7.38
C GLN A 30 8.46 4.73 -6.81
N ARG A 31 7.43 4.70 -7.67
CA ARG A 31 6.04 4.47 -7.23
C ARG A 31 5.86 3.11 -6.57
N ILE A 32 6.41 2.05 -7.17
CA ILE A 32 6.34 0.69 -6.61
C ILE A 32 7.16 0.58 -5.32
N ARG A 33 8.31 1.26 -5.23
CA ARG A 33 9.11 1.34 -4.01
C ARG A 33 8.29 1.94 -2.86
N GLN A 34 7.63 3.08 -3.07
CA GLN A 34 6.76 3.70 -2.06
C GLN A 34 5.64 2.76 -1.61
N VAL A 35 4.99 2.06 -2.54
CA VAL A 35 3.95 1.07 -2.19
C VAL A 35 4.53 -0.06 -1.35
N ASN A 36 5.71 -0.57 -1.68
CA ASN A 36 6.34 -1.65 -0.91
C ASN A 36 6.73 -1.19 0.49
N GLU A 37 7.27 0.02 0.64
CA GLU A 37 7.57 0.63 1.95
C GLU A 37 6.30 0.75 2.80
N ALA A 38 5.17 1.17 2.22
CA ALA A 38 3.88 1.21 2.93
C ALA A 38 3.38 -0.20 3.33
N PHE A 39 3.62 -1.23 2.51
CA PHE A 39 3.29 -2.62 2.87
C PHE A 39 4.14 -3.11 4.04
N ASP A 40 5.42 -2.77 4.07
CA ASP A 40 6.30 -3.10 5.19
C ASP A 40 5.85 -2.38 6.46
N GLU A 41 5.51 -1.10 6.37
CA GLU A 41 4.98 -0.33 7.50
C GLU A 41 3.68 -0.92 8.04
N LEU A 42 2.75 -1.30 7.16
CA LEU A 42 1.50 -1.98 7.52
C LEU A 42 1.80 -3.31 8.24
N ARG A 43 2.71 -4.12 7.69
CA ARG A 43 3.10 -5.40 8.29
C ARG A 43 3.61 -5.25 9.72
N HIS A 44 4.42 -4.23 10.01
CA HIS A 44 4.93 -3.99 11.37
C HIS A 44 3.82 -3.61 12.37
N ARG A 45 2.68 -3.09 11.89
CA ARG A 45 1.52 -2.78 12.72
C ARG A 45 0.61 -3.98 12.98
N VAL A 46 0.68 -5.02 12.16
CA VAL A 46 -0.13 -6.24 12.34
C VAL A 46 0.53 -7.14 13.40
N PRO A 47 -0.11 -7.41 14.56
CA PRO A 47 0.53 -8.11 15.68
C PRO A 47 1.09 -9.49 15.32
N VAL A 48 0.38 -10.24 14.47
CA VAL A 48 0.78 -11.59 14.02
C VAL A 48 2.11 -11.56 13.25
N TYR A 49 2.42 -10.45 12.58
CA TYR A 49 3.62 -10.33 11.73
C TYR A 49 4.71 -9.44 12.32
N LYS A 50 4.42 -8.67 13.37
CA LYS A 50 5.33 -7.70 13.99
C LYS A 50 6.67 -8.28 14.44
N ALA A 51 6.66 -9.48 15.03
CA ALA A 51 7.87 -10.16 15.52
C ALA A 51 8.48 -11.15 14.50
N THR A 52 7.84 -11.33 13.35
CA THR A 52 8.28 -12.31 12.35
C THR A 52 9.38 -11.70 11.47
N SER A 53 10.52 -12.37 11.36
CA SER A 53 11.59 -12.03 10.40
C SER A 53 11.36 -12.63 9.01
N LYS A 54 10.51 -13.66 8.88
CA LYS A 54 10.18 -14.33 7.61
C LYS A 54 9.46 -13.39 6.65
N ARG A 55 9.65 -13.55 5.33
CA ARG A 55 8.88 -12.77 4.34
C ARG A 55 7.39 -13.13 4.42
N VAL A 56 6.53 -12.12 4.43
CA VAL A 56 5.06 -12.26 4.42
C VAL A 56 4.54 -11.73 3.08
N SER A 57 3.59 -12.43 2.47
CA SER A 57 3.02 -12.01 1.19
C SER A 57 2.10 -10.79 1.36
N LYS A 58 1.95 -9.99 0.30
CA LYS A 58 1.05 -8.82 0.31
C LYS A 58 -0.38 -9.19 0.68
N LEU A 59 -0.89 -10.31 0.16
CA LEU A 59 -2.23 -10.81 0.47
C LEU A 59 -2.38 -11.10 1.98
N ARG A 60 -1.43 -11.85 2.55
CA ARG A 60 -1.44 -12.18 3.99
C ARG A 60 -1.36 -10.93 4.86
N ILE A 61 -0.53 -9.95 4.47
CA ILE A 61 -0.46 -8.65 5.18
C ILE A 61 -1.84 -7.95 5.19
N LEU A 62 -2.54 -7.93 4.05
CA LEU A 62 -3.89 -7.33 3.95
C LEU A 62 -4.93 -8.10 4.77
N GLU A 63 -4.94 -9.43 4.69
CA GLU A 63 -5.86 -10.28 5.46
C GLU A 63 -5.67 -10.05 6.98
N GLY A 64 -4.42 -10.09 7.45
CA GLY A 64 -4.11 -9.86 8.87
C GLY A 64 -4.42 -8.43 9.34
N ALA A 65 -4.28 -7.43 8.48
CA ALA A 65 -4.67 -6.05 8.80
C ALA A 65 -6.19 -5.90 8.96
N ILE A 66 -6.97 -6.50 8.06
CA ILE A 66 -8.44 -6.51 8.14
C ILE A 66 -8.91 -7.18 9.44
N GLU A 67 -8.35 -8.36 9.76
CA GLU A 67 -8.66 -9.08 10.99
C GLU A 67 -8.32 -8.25 12.24
N TYR A 68 -7.17 -7.59 12.23
CA TYR A 68 -6.76 -6.78 13.37
C TYR A 68 -7.68 -5.57 13.60
N ILE A 69 -8.08 -4.87 12.54
CA ILE A 69 -9.05 -3.77 12.63
C ILE A 69 -10.37 -4.28 13.22
N ARG A 70 -10.89 -5.42 12.73
CA ARG A 70 -12.13 -6.03 13.25
C ARG A 70 -12.03 -6.36 14.74
N ALA A 71 -10.90 -6.93 15.17
CA ALA A 71 -10.67 -7.27 16.57
C ALA A 71 -10.64 -6.02 17.47
N LEU A 72 -9.96 -4.96 17.05
CA LEU A 72 -9.92 -3.68 17.78
C LEU A 72 -11.31 -3.04 17.86
N SER A 73 -12.07 -3.02 16.77
CA SER A 73 -13.43 -2.48 16.77
C SER A 73 -14.34 -3.21 17.76
N LYS A 74 -14.32 -4.55 17.74
CA LYS A 74 -15.07 -5.37 18.71
C LYS A 74 -14.66 -5.08 20.14
N HIS A 75 -13.37 -4.94 20.40
CA HIS A 75 -12.87 -4.62 21.74
C HIS A 75 -13.40 -3.27 22.24
N LEU A 76 -13.44 -2.25 21.37
CA LEU A 76 -13.99 -0.95 21.73
C LEU A 76 -15.50 -0.98 21.99
N GLU A 77 -16.27 -1.81 21.28
CA GLU A 77 -17.70 -2.01 21.54
C GLU A 77 -17.93 -2.65 22.91
N THR A 78 -17.17 -3.70 23.26
CA THR A 78 -17.26 -4.33 24.58
C THR A 78 -16.95 -3.36 25.72
N ILE A 79 -15.99 -2.44 25.51
CA ILE A 79 -15.67 -1.41 26.50
C ILE A 79 -16.83 -0.41 26.65
N LYS A 80 -17.49 -0.03 25.54
CA LYS A 80 -18.64 0.89 25.60
C LYS A 80 -19.82 0.30 26.38
N GLU A 81 -20.09 -0.99 26.22
CA GLU A 81 -21.16 -1.70 26.93
C GLU A 81 -20.87 -1.89 28.43
N SER A 82 -19.60 -1.92 28.82
CA SER A 82 -19.18 -2.05 30.24
C SER A 82 -19.33 -0.77 31.09
N LYS A 83 -19.88 0.33 30.56
CA LYS A 83 -20.21 1.51 31.38
C LYS A 83 -21.30 1.16 32.40
N PRO A 84 -21.11 1.42 33.71
CA PRO A 84 -22.09 1.04 34.73
C PRO A 84 -23.42 1.78 34.52
N PRO A 85 -24.56 1.18 34.93
CA PRO A 85 -25.87 1.82 34.82
C PRO A 85 -25.85 3.14 35.60
N LYS A 86 -26.33 4.21 34.96
CA LYS A 86 -26.56 5.50 35.64
C LYS A 86 -27.48 5.23 36.82
N LYS A 87 -26.98 5.38 38.06
CA LYS A 87 -27.83 5.42 39.27
C LYS A 87 -28.78 6.61 39.13
N THR A 88 -29.99 6.38 38.63
CA THR A 88 -31.08 7.32 38.80
C THR A 88 -31.51 7.21 40.27
N LYS A 89 -31.21 8.27 41.04
CA LYS A 89 -31.64 8.42 42.43
C LYS A 89 -33.18 8.33 42.45
N GLY A 90 -33.70 7.27 43.08
CA GLY A 90 -35.09 7.25 43.52
C GLY A 90 -35.32 8.46 44.43
N HIS A 91 -36.19 9.35 44.01
CA HIS A 91 -36.76 10.35 44.92
C HIS A 91 -37.78 9.61 45.79
N LYS A 92 -37.59 9.76 47.10
CA LYS A 92 -38.50 9.30 48.14
C LYS A 92 -39.71 10.21 48.21
#